data_AF-A0AAD9YF61-F1
#
_entry.id   AF-A0AAD9YF61-F1
#
_cell.length_a   1.000
_cell.length_b   1.000
_cell.length_c   1.000
_cell.angle_alpha   90.00
_cell.angle_beta   90.00
_cell.angle_gamma   90.00
#
_symmetry.space_group_name_H-M   'P 1'
#
loop_
_entity.id
_entity.type
_entity.pdbx_description
1 polymer ?
#
loop_
_entity_poly.entity_id
_entity_poly.type
_entity_poly.pdbx_seq_one_letter_code
_entity_poly.pdbx_strand_id
1 'polypeptide(L)'
;MSEKVLDRNAYTIGWICALSVESAAAQAFLDERHQLPSDVSDSNSYVTGRIGKHNVVVAVMPQNEYRIATATTIAKDMVRSFPQVRLGLIVGIGGGGAPSQEHDIRLGDVVVSSRGKGTGGVIQFDYSKTIQDQDFKETGHLNQPPTALMTAVAALNAQYDLEGPQLNEKVEDALNNQRKAFKKNLR
;
A
#
# COMPACT_ATOMS: atom_id res chain seq x y z
N MET A 1 -7.53 19.88 -18.47
CA MET A 1 -6.79 20.35 -17.28
C MET A 1 -5.45 19.66 -17.35
N SER A 2 -4.37 20.40 -17.53
CA SER A 2 -3.03 19.81 -17.60
C SER A 2 -2.69 19.16 -16.26
N GLU A 3 -2.33 17.88 -16.26
CA GLU A 3 -1.81 17.22 -15.07
C GLU A 3 -0.52 17.92 -14.64
N LYS A 4 -0.37 18.13 -13.33
CA LYS A 4 0.79 18.83 -12.77
C LYS A 4 2.04 17.95 -12.91
N VAL A 5 3.13 18.51 -13.41
CA VAL A 5 4.44 17.84 -13.41
C VAL A 5 5.19 18.28 -12.15
N LEU A 6 5.69 17.33 -11.37
CA LEU A 6 6.56 17.59 -10.23
C LEU A 6 7.91 16.91 -10.43
N ASP A 7 8.96 17.42 -9.79
CA ASP A 7 10.27 16.78 -9.78
C ASP A 7 10.22 15.42 -9.03
N ARG A 8 11.10 14.48 -9.40
CA ARG A 8 11.19 13.15 -8.75
C ARG A 8 11.50 13.26 -7.24
N ASN A 9 12.20 14.31 -6.82
CA ASN A 9 12.48 14.58 -5.41
C ASN A 9 11.28 15.11 -4.62
N ALA A 10 10.17 15.45 -5.28
CA ALA A 10 8.96 15.88 -4.58
C ALA A 10 8.22 14.72 -3.91
N TYR A 11 8.51 13.47 -4.29
CA TYR A 11 7.80 12.28 -3.82
C TYR A 11 8.52 11.64 -2.63
N THR A 12 7.74 11.33 -1.58
CA THR A 12 8.32 10.87 -0.30
C THR A 12 7.76 9.54 0.19
N ILE A 13 6.65 9.09 -0.40
CA ILE A 13 5.99 7.83 -0.06
C ILE A 13 5.89 6.97 -1.32
N GLY A 14 6.37 5.74 -1.22
CA GLY A 14 6.15 4.68 -2.19
C GLY A 14 4.97 3.81 -1.78
N TRP A 15 4.10 3.47 -2.72
CA TRP A 15 2.99 2.53 -2.57
C TRP A 15 3.16 1.42 -3.61
N ILE A 16 3.33 0.18 -3.17
CA ILE A 16 3.46 -0.98 -4.04
C ILE A 16 2.19 -1.82 -3.94
N CYS A 17 1.55 -2.05 -5.09
CA CYS A 17 0.40 -2.92 -5.25
C CYS A 17 0.85 -4.25 -5.88
N ALA A 18 0.27 -5.36 -5.43
CA ALA A 18 0.46 -6.68 -6.02
C ALA A 18 -0.42 -6.91 -7.26
N LEU A 19 -1.64 -6.37 -7.24
CA LEU A 19 -2.65 -6.62 -8.27
C LEU A 19 -3.08 -5.33 -8.98
N SER A 20 -3.55 -5.49 -10.22
CA SER A 20 -4.10 -4.37 -11.00
C SER A 20 -5.32 -3.73 -10.33
N VAL A 21 -6.17 -4.52 -9.68
CA VAL A 21 -7.34 -4.02 -8.94
C VAL A 21 -6.95 -3.19 -7.72
N GLU A 22 -5.86 -3.54 -7.05
CA GLU A 22 -5.31 -2.77 -5.93
C GLU A 22 -4.69 -1.46 -6.44
N SER A 23 -3.98 -1.49 -7.57
CA SER A 23 -3.48 -0.27 -8.21
C SER A 23 -4.63 0.64 -8.66
N ALA A 24 -5.70 0.08 -9.23
CA ALA A 24 -6.89 0.85 -9.60
C ALA A 24 -7.53 1.54 -8.38
N ALA A 25 -7.63 0.82 -7.25
CA ALA A 25 -8.10 1.40 -5.99
C ALA A 25 -7.16 2.50 -5.48
N ALA A 26 -5.84 2.25 -5.44
CA ALA A 26 -4.84 3.24 -5.01
C ALA A 26 -4.95 4.54 -5.84
N GLN A 27 -5.07 4.41 -7.16
CA GLN A 27 -5.22 5.55 -8.05
C GLN A 27 -6.55 6.28 -7.90
N ALA A 28 -7.62 5.58 -7.48
CA ALA A 28 -8.91 6.19 -7.22
C ALA A 28 -8.90 7.07 -5.97
N PHE A 29 -8.02 6.77 -5.02
CA PHE A 29 -7.82 7.48 -3.76
C PHE A 29 -6.81 8.64 -3.85
N LEU A 30 -6.21 8.90 -5.01
CA LEU A 30 -5.38 10.09 -5.20
C LEU A 30 -6.26 11.34 -5.23
N ASP A 31 -5.97 12.31 -4.37
CA ASP A 31 -6.61 13.64 -4.41
C ASP A 31 -6.28 14.38 -5.72
N GLU A 32 -5.07 14.14 -6.23
CA GLU A 32 -4.53 14.77 -7.42
C GLU A 32 -3.61 13.79 -8.15
N ARG A 33 -3.79 13.64 -9.46
CA ARG A 33 -2.84 12.93 -10.34
C ARG A 33 -1.81 13.91 -10.87
N HIS A 34 -0.56 13.48 -10.83
CA HIS A 34 0.55 14.19 -11.43
C HIS A 34 1.02 13.44 -12.67
N GLN A 35 1.50 14.18 -13.67
CA GLN A 35 2.16 13.58 -14.81
C GLN A 35 3.50 12.98 -14.36
N LEU A 36 3.79 11.77 -14.85
CA LEU A 36 5.03 11.08 -14.54
C LEU A 36 6.22 11.95 -14.96
N PRO A 37 7.23 12.19 -14.10
CA PRO A 37 8.43 12.92 -14.48
C PRO A 37 9.16 12.19 -15.61
N SER A 38 9.80 12.93 -16.52
CA SER A 38 10.66 12.34 -17.54
C SER A 38 11.85 11.60 -16.90
N ASP A 39 12.47 10.69 -17.66
CA ASP A 39 13.75 10.05 -17.30
C ASP A 39 13.72 9.07 -16.12
N VAL A 40 12.57 8.46 -15.85
CA VAL A 40 12.50 7.26 -14.99
C VAL A 40 13.08 6.06 -15.74
N SER A 41 14.30 5.67 -15.39
CA SER A 41 15.08 4.65 -16.09
C SER A 41 15.07 3.30 -15.37
N ASP A 42 13.88 2.76 -15.11
CA ASP A 42 13.69 1.40 -14.62
C ASP A 42 12.51 0.71 -15.34
N SER A 43 12.26 -0.56 -15.02
CA SER A 43 11.23 -1.37 -15.67
C SER A 43 9.86 -1.30 -15.01
N ASN A 44 9.69 -0.51 -13.95
CA ASN A 44 8.43 -0.41 -13.23
C ASN A 44 7.48 0.57 -13.94
N SER A 45 6.19 0.27 -13.86
CA SER A 45 5.14 1.22 -14.23
C SER A 45 4.73 2.02 -12.99
N TYR A 46 4.82 3.34 -13.09
CA TYR A 46 4.49 4.24 -11.99
C TYR A 46 3.28 5.11 -12.31
N VAL A 47 2.49 5.38 -11.28
CA VAL A 47 1.53 6.47 -11.23
C VAL A 47 1.92 7.41 -10.11
N THR A 48 1.94 8.71 -10.40
CA THR A 48 2.30 9.74 -9.42
C THR A 48 1.11 10.59 -9.04
N GLY A 49 1.06 11.01 -7.78
CA GLY A 49 -0.01 11.87 -7.30
C GLY A 49 0.18 12.36 -5.87
N ARG A 50 -0.92 12.81 -5.27
CA ARG A 50 -0.97 13.32 -3.90
C ARG A 50 -2.14 12.73 -3.12
N ILE A 51 -1.90 12.45 -1.84
CA ILE A 51 -2.92 12.12 -0.83
C ILE A 51 -2.66 13.01 0.39
N GLY A 52 -3.65 13.82 0.75
CA GLY A 52 -3.50 14.90 1.73
C GLY A 52 -2.31 15.79 1.38
N LYS A 53 -1.34 15.85 2.30
CA LYS A 53 -0.09 16.62 2.15
C LYS A 53 1.08 15.83 1.58
N HIS A 54 0.87 14.57 1.19
CA HIS A 54 1.94 13.65 0.82
C HIS A 54 1.91 13.36 -0.68
N ASN A 55 3.04 13.56 -1.34
CA ASN A 55 3.24 13.12 -2.71
C ASN A 55 3.63 11.64 -2.72
N VAL A 56 2.88 10.84 -3.47
CA VAL A 56 2.93 9.38 -3.49
C VAL A 56 3.32 8.89 -4.89
N VAL A 57 4.17 7.88 -4.94
CA VAL A 57 4.48 7.09 -6.15
C VAL A 57 3.87 5.72 -5.98
N VAL A 58 2.94 5.35 -6.85
CA VAL A 58 2.29 4.05 -6.89
C VAL A 58 2.97 3.19 -7.94
N ALA A 59 3.40 1.99 -7.59
CA ALA A 59 3.87 0.96 -8.52
C ALA A 59 2.99 -0.29 -8.43
N VAL A 60 2.88 -1.02 -9.52
CA VAL A 60 2.17 -2.31 -9.58
C VAL A 60 3.14 -3.42 -9.96
N MET A 61 3.03 -4.57 -9.31
CA MET A 61 3.81 -5.75 -9.66
C MET A 61 3.47 -6.24 -11.07
N PRO A 62 4.45 -6.84 -11.80
CA PRO A 62 4.17 -7.56 -13.04
C PRO A 62 3.08 -8.62 -12.83
N GLN A 63 2.26 -8.82 -13.86
CA GLN A 63 1.17 -9.80 -13.80
C GLN A 63 1.71 -11.19 -13.45
N ASN A 64 1.02 -11.87 -12.52
CA ASN A 64 1.35 -13.21 -12.05
C ASN A 64 2.71 -13.35 -11.32
N GLU A 65 3.33 -12.25 -10.90
CA GLU A 65 4.61 -12.26 -10.16
C GLU A 65 4.44 -11.84 -8.70
N TYR A 66 3.46 -12.41 -7.99
CA TYR A 66 3.25 -12.14 -6.57
C TYR A 66 4.31 -12.85 -5.71
N ARG A 67 5.47 -12.21 -5.54
CA ARG A 67 6.59 -12.75 -4.73
C ARG A 67 7.32 -11.64 -3.99
N ILE A 68 7.87 -11.99 -2.82
CA ILE A 68 8.72 -11.10 -2.00
C ILE A 68 9.91 -10.56 -2.82
N ALA A 69 10.50 -11.40 -3.67
CA ALA A 69 11.61 -11.00 -4.54
C ALA A 69 11.19 -9.89 -5.53
N THR A 70 10.03 -10.01 -6.17
CA THR A 70 9.48 -9.03 -7.09
C THR A 70 9.19 -7.71 -6.37
N ALA A 71 8.55 -7.76 -5.19
CA ALA A 71 8.32 -6.58 -4.35
C ALA A 71 9.62 -5.87 -3.97
N THR A 72 10.68 -6.64 -3.68
CA THR A 72 12.01 -6.11 -3.32
C THR A 72 12.65 -5.39 -4.51
N THR A 73 12.58 -5.96 -5.71
CA THR A 73 13.10 -5.33 -6.93
C THR A 73 12.37 -4.02 -7.21
N ILE A 74 11.04 -4.02 -7.15
CA ILE A 74 10.24 -2.82 -7.36
C ILE A 74 10.61 -1.73 -6.34
N ALA A 75 10.72 -2.09 -5.06
CA ALA A 75 11.08 -1.13 -4.02
C ALA A 75 12.48 -0.55 -4.24
N LYS A 76 13.47 -1.36 -4.62
CA LYS A 76 14.84 -0.90 -4.92
C LYS A 76 14.86 0.07 -6.09
N ASP A 77 14.18 -0.28 -7.18
CA ASP A 77 14.11 0.56 -8.37
C ASP A 77 13.34 1.86 -8.09
N MET A 78 12.25 1.79 -7.33
CA MET A 78 11.49 2.96 -6.91
C MET A 78 12.35 3.95 -6.11
N VAL A 79 13.12 3.49 -5.13
CA VAL A 79 14.00 4.37 -4.34
C VAL A 79 15.12 4.96 -5.22
N ARG A 80 15.61 4.22 -6.22
CA ARG A 80 16.59 4.73 -7.19
C ARG A 80 15.99 5.81 -8.08
N SER A 81 14.76 5.61 -8.55
CA SER A 81 14.07 6.52 -9.45
C SER A 81 13.48 7.74 -8.75
N PHE A 82 13.11 7.62 -7.47
CA PHE A 82 12.55 8.68 -6.64
C PHE A 82 13.37 8.81 -5.34
N PRO A 83 14.49 9.57 -5.36
CA PRO A 83 15.49 9.55 -4.30
C PRO A 83 15.02 10.05 -2.92
N GLN A 84 13.91 10.80 -2.88
CA GLN A 84 13.34 11.31 -1.62
C GLN A 84 12.26 10.40 -1.03
N VAL A 85 11.98 9.25 -1.66
CA VAL A 85 11.12 8.21 -1.07
C VAL A 85 11.82 7.65 0.15
N ARG A 86 11.23 7.91 1.32
CA ARG A 86 11.74 7.52 2.64
C ARG A 86 10.88 6.47 3.32
N LEU A 87 9.67 6.25 2.81
CA LEU A 87 8.69 5.30 3.34
C LEU A 87 8.09 4.53 2.17
N GLY A 88 8.20 3.21 2.19
CA GLY A 88 7.53 2.31 1.24
C GLY A 88 6.44 1.52 1.94
N LEU A 89 5.25 1.46 1.36
CA LEU A 89 4.12 0.68 1.83
C LEU A 89 3.76 -0.35 0.77
N ILE A 90 3.57 -1.60 1.19
CA ILE A 90 2.87 -2.60 0.38
C ILE A 90 1.43 -2.58 0.88
N VAL A 91 0.49 -2.24 -0.01
CA VAL A 91 -0.93 -2.16 0.33
C VAL A 91 -1.69 -2.94 -0.73
N GLY A 92 -2.51 -3.88 -0.27
CA GLY A 92 -3.25 -4.78 -1.14
C GLY A 92 -4.28 -5.58 -0.36
N ILE A 93 -4.96 -6.47 -1.07
CA ILE A 93 -5.91 -7.39 -0.45
C ILE A 93 -5.15 -8.54 0.22
N GLY A 94 -5.51 -8.83 1.47
CA GLY A 94 -5.02 -9.99 2.19
C GLY A 94 -6.02 -11.13 2.14
N GLY A 95 -5.54 -12.37 1.96
CA GLY A 95 -6.35 -13.57 2.13
C GLY A 95 -6.51 -13.90 3.61
N GLY A 96 -7.73 -13.74 4.15
CA GLY A 96 -8.18 -14.28 5.44
C GLY A 96 -7.62 -13.61 6.70
N GLY A 97 -8.51 -13.34 7.66
CA GLY A 97 -8.18 -13.43 9.08
C GLY A 97 -8.44 -14.86 9.57
N ALA A 98 -7.76 -15.30 10.61
CA ALA A 98 -8.19 -16.43 11.43
C ALA A 98 -8.83 -15.84 12.68
N PRO A 99 -10.16 -15.58 12.68
CA PRO A 99 -10.79 -14.97 13.83
C PRO A 99 -10.54 -15.85 15.06
N SER A 100 -10.07 -15.23 16.12
CA SER A 100 -9.93 -15.86 17.43
C SER A 100 -10.69 -15.02 18.46
N GLN A 101 -10.91 -15.56 19.65
CA GLN A 101 -11.53 -14.78 20.73
C GLN A 101 -10.70 -13.53 21.08
N GLU A 102 -9.37 -13.58 20.86
CA GLU A 102 -8.46 -12.48 21.13
C GLU A 102 -8.30 -11.51 19.93
N HIS A 103 -8.58 -11.98 18.71
CA HIS A 103 -8.40 -11.21 17.47
C HIS A 103 -9.58 -11.45 16.53
N ASP A 104 -10.58 -10.57 16.60
CA ASP A 104 -11.79 -10.61 15.77
C ASP A 104 -11.54 -9.89 14.42
N ILE A 105 -10.67 -10.47 13.58
CA ILE A 105 -10.38 -9.95 12.23
C ILE A 105 -11.43 -10.45 11.26
N ARG A 106 -12.18 -9.54 10.63
CA ARG A 106 -13.30 -9.83 9.74
C ARG A 106 -13.05 -9.36 8.31
N LEU A 107 -13.84 -9.90 7.39
CA LEU A 107 -13.85 -9.41 6.01
C LEU A 107 -14.26 -7.94 5.98
N GLY A 108 -13.43 -7.11 5.37
CA GLY A 108 -13.62 -5.65 5.29
C GLY A 108 -12.73 -4.87 6.25
N ASP A 109 -12.07 -5.53 7.21
CA ASP A 109 -11.13 -4.86 8.09
C ASP A 109 -9.85 -4.45 7.36
N VAL A 110 -9.33 -3.28 7.71
CA VAL A 110 -8.01 -2.81 7.28
C VAL A 110 -7.00 -3.12 8.39
N VAL A 111 -6.10 -4.05 8.11
CA VAL A 111 -5.05 -4.44 9.05
C VAL A 111 -3.76 -3.71 8.70
N VAL A 112 -3.16 -3.06 9.71
CA VAL A 112 -1.85 -2.42 9.58
C VAL A 112 -0.83 -3.21 10.38
N SER A 113 0.25 -3.61 9.72
CA SER A 113 1.37 -4.28 10.38
C SER A 113 1.92 -3.40 11.51
N SER A 114 1.95 -3.95 12.72
CA SER A 114 2.41 -3.25 13.93
C SER A 114 3.46 -4.10 14.67
N ARG A 115 4.18 -3.48 15.61
CA ARG A 115 5.20 -4.18 16.40
C ARG A 115 4.54 -5.23 17.31
N GLY A 116 4.95 -6.49 17.17
CA GLY A 116 4.64 -7.57 18.12
C GLY A 116 5.67 -7.71 19.24
N LYS A 117 5.47 -8.66 20.16
CA LYS A 117 6.35 -9.02 21.30
C LYS A 117 7.75 -9.50 20.85
N GLY A 118 8.54 -8.64 20.21
CA GLY A 118 9.91 -8.92 19.76
C GLY A 118 10.04 -9.35 18.29
N THR A 119 8.95 -9.57 17.55
CA THR A 119 8.96 -9.93 16.13
C THR A 119 8.59 -8.75 15.23
N GLY A 120 9.04 -8.78 13.97
CA GLY A 120 8.51 -7.89 12.94
C GLY A 120 7.03 -8.16 12.71
N GLY A 121 6.24 -7.14 12.39
CA GLY A 121 4.79 -7.27 12.21
C GLY A 121 4.34 -8.07 10.98
N VAL A 122 5.26 -8.77 10.31
CA VAL A 122 5.02 -9.69 9.20
C VAL A 122 5.88 -10.93 9.43
N ILE A 123 5.22 -12.09 9.52
CA ILE A 123 5.86 -13.39 9.74
C ILE A 123 5.69 -14.21 8.45
N GLN A 124 6.77 -14.85 8.01
CA GLN A 124 6.79 -15.72 6.85
C GLN A 124 6.61 -17.17 7.28
N PHE A 125 5.68 -17.87 6.64
CA PHE A 125 5.44 -19.30 6.83
C PHE A 125 5.70 -20.07 5.54
N ASP A 126 6.18 -21.32 5.67
CA ASP A 126 6.40 -22.24 4.54
C ASP A 126 5.23 -23.22 4.43
N TYR A 127 4.36 -22.96 3.45
CA TYR A 127 3.16 -23.74 3.18
C TYR A 127 3.46 -25.19 2.75
N SER A 128 4.63 -25.45 2.18
CA SER A 128 4.97 -26.77 1.64
C SER A 128 5.19 -27.84 2.71
N LYS A 129 5.46 -27.43 3.96
CA LYS A 129 5.60 -28.32 5.12
C LYS A 129 4.30 -28.53 5.89
N THR A 130 3.34 -27.62 5.73
CA THR A 130 1.99 -27.72 6.33
C THR A 130 1.17 -28.86 5.71
N ILE A 131 1.44 -29.21 4.45
CA ILE A 131 0.77 -30.31 3.73
C ILE A 131 1.19 -31.71 4.26
N GLN A 132 2.26 -31.80 5.06
CA GLN A 132 2.75 -33.05 5.67
C GLN A 132 2.29 -33.26 7.12
N ASP A 133 1.15 -32.69 7.53
CA ASP A 133 0.66 -32.72 8.92
C ASP A 133 1.67 -32.17 9.96
N GLN A 134 2.54 -31.23 9.55
CA GLN A 134 3.44 -30.53 10.47
C GLN A 134 2.87 -29.18 10.88
N ASP A 135 3.11 -28.81 12.14
CA ASP A 135 2.73 -27.50 12.70
C ASP A 135 3.28 -26.34 11.86
N PHE A 136 2.59 -25.18 11.94
CA PHE A 136 3.04 -23.93 11.32
C PHE A 136 4.47 -23.62 11.75
N LYS A 137 5.40 -23.73 10.81
CA LYS A 137 6.80 -23.37 11.05
C LYS A 137 7.05 -21.96 10.54
N GLU A 138 7.25 -21.03 11.46
CA GLU A 138 7.84 -19.73 11.15
C GLU A 138 9.18 -19.96 10.43
N THR A 139 9.32 -19.34 9.27
CA THR A 139 10.52 -19.42 8.42
C THR A 139 11.28 -18.11 8.38
N GLY A 140 10.69 -17.04 8.89
CA GLY A 140 11.34 -15.74 9.10
C GLY A 140 10.34 -14.66 9.49
N HIS A 141 10.85 -13.47 9.75
CA HIS A 141 10.06 -12.26 9.96
C HIS A 141 10.71 -11.10 9.19
N LEU A 142 9.90 -10.12 8.77
CA LEU A 142 10.43 -8.88 8.18
C LEU A 142 10.96 -7.94 9.27
N ASN A 143 11.70 -6.92 8.87
CA ASN A 143 12.12 -5.86 9.78
C ASN A 143 10.91 -5.17 10.43
N GLN A 144 11.14 -4.61 11.62
CA GLN A 144 10.12 -3.81 12.29
C GLN A 144 9.78 -2.55 11.49
N PRO A 145 8.50 -2.12 11.47
CA PRO A 145 8.13 -0.83 10.90
C PRO A 145 8.90 0.33 11.57
N PRO A 146 9.35 1.34 10.81
CA PRO A 146 9.99 2.53 11.37
C PRO A 146 9.12 3.22 12.43
N THR A 147 9.75 3.84 13.43
CA THR A 147 9.03 4.54 14.51
C THR A 147 8.08 5.61 13.98
N ALA A 148 8.42 6.31 12.90
CA ALA A 148 7.53 7.28 12.27
C ALA A 148 6.18 6.68 11.83
N LEU A 149 6.18 5.45 11.28
CA LEU A 149 4.94 4.76 10.93
C LEU A 149 4.18 4.33 12.19
N MET A 150 4.90 3.83 13.21
CA MET A 150 4.26 3.44 14.47
C MET A 150 3.57 4.61 15.17
N THR A 151 4.17 5.80 15.17
CA THR A 151 3.54 7.01 15.68
C THR A 151 2.34 7.43 14.83
N ALA A 152 2.41 7.29 13.50
CA ALA A 152 1.28 7.57 12.62
C ALA A 152 0.10 6.59 12.88
N VAL A 153 0.38 5.30 13.11
CA VAL A 153 -0.65 4.31 13.49
C VAL A 153 -1.28 4.66 14.84
N ALA A 154 -0.49 5.07 15.84
CA ALA A 154 -1.02 5.49 17.13
C ALA A 154 -1.95 6.71 17.00
N ALA A 155 -1.58 7.70 16.18
CA ALA A 155 -2.42 8.86 15.90
C ALA A 155 -3.70 8.47 15.15
N LEU A 156 -3.61 7.54 14.19
CA LEU A 156 -4.76 7.01 13.47
C LEU A 156 -5.73 6.28 14.41
N ASN A 157 -5.23 5.50 15.36
CA ASN A 157 -6.06 4.83 16.37
C ASN A 157 -6.79 5.86 17.24
N ALA A 158 -6.09 6.90 17.72
CA ALA A 158 -6.72 7.96 18.50
C ALA A 158 -7.82 8.69 17.71
N GLN A 159 -7.60 8.93 16.42
CA GLN A 159 -8.62 9.51 15.54
C GLN A 159 -9.82 8.55 15.36
N TYR A 160 -9.55 7.26 15.18
CA TYR A 160 -10.59 6.23 15.05
C TYR A 160 -11.45 6.13 16.32
N ASP A 161 -10.85 6.20 17.51
CA ASP A 161 -11.57 6.19 18.79
C ASP A 161 -12.48 7.42 18.97
N LEU A 162 -12.08 8.55 18.40
CA LEU A 162 -12.83 9.81 18.50
C LEU A 162 -13.93 9.94 17.44
N GLU A 163 -13.62 9.60 16.19
CA GLU A 163 -14.46 9.90 15.03
C GLU A 163 -15.18 8.66 14.47
N GLY A 164 -14.78 7.46 14.90
CA GLY A 164 -15.30 6.20 14.40
C GLY A 164 -14.78 5.82 13.00
N PRO A 165 -15.36 4.77 12.38
CA PRO A 165 -14.92 4.27 11.09
C PRO A 165 -15.34 5.20 9.94
N GLN A 166 -14.36 5.85 9.30
CA GLN A 166 -14.57 6.74 8.15
C GLN A 166 -14.31 6.09 6.78
N LEU A 167 -13.94 4.81 6.75
CA LEU A 167 -13.48 4.17 5.52
C LEU A 167 -14.58 4.12 4.45
N ASN A 168 -15.81 3.79 4.84
CA ASN A 168 -16.92 3.65 3.90
C ASN A 168 -17.23 4.97 3.18
N GLU A 169 -17.23 6.08 3.92
CA GLU A 169 -17.44 7.42 3.36
C GLU A 169 -16.31 7.77 2.36
N LYS A 170 -15.05 7.52 2.72
CA LYS A 170 -13.91 7.76 1.83
C LYS A 170 -13.95 6.90 0.57
N VAL A 171 -14.39 5.64 0.68
CA VAL A 171 -14.59 4.76 -0.47
C VAL A 171 -15.69 5.32 -1.39
N GLU A 172 -16.81 5.75 -0.82
CA GLU A 172 -17.91 6.33 -1.60
C GLU A 172 -17.50 7.61 -2.32
N ASP A 173 -16.76 8.49 -1.65
CA ASP A 173 -16.20 9.71 -2.24
C ASP A 173 -15.26 9.41 -3.39
N ALA A 174 -14.33 8.47 -3.21
CA ALA A 174 -13.41 8.03 -4.26
C ALA A 174 -14.17 7.51 -5.49
N LEU A 175 -15.18 6.65 -5.28
CA LEU A 175 -16.02 6.11 -6.37
C LEU A 175 -16.79 7.21 -7.10
N ASN A 176 -17.36 8.15 -6.36
CA ASN A 176 -18.10 9.27 -6.94
C ASN A 176 -17.19 10.19 -7.77
N ASN A 177 -15.96 10.44 -7.32
CA ASN A 177 -14.97 11.21 -8.06
C ASN A 177 -14.56 10.51 -9.37
N GLN A 178 -14.34 9.20 -9.34
CA GLN A 178 -14.02 8.44 -10.57
C GLN A 178 -15.18 8.45 -11.57
N ARG A 179 -16.43 8.30 -11.11
CA ARG A 179 -17.62 8.39 -11.97
C ARG A 179 -17.73 9.76 -12.65
N LYS A 180 -17.46 10.84 -11.93
CA LYS A 180 -17.45 12.20 -12.49
C LYS A 180 -16.35 12.36 -13.54
N ALA A 181 -15.14 11.89 -13.27
CA ALA A 181 -14.02 11.94 -14.20
C ALA A 181 -14.33 11.15 -15.50
N PHE A 182 -14.88 9.94 -15.38
CA PHE A 182 -15.26 9.12 -16.53
C PHE A 182 -16.31 9.80 -17.42
N LYS A 183 -17.37 10.37 -16.82
CA LYS A 183 -18.40 11.12 -17.56
C LYS A 183 -17.85 12.35 -18.29
N LYS A 184 -16.82 13.00 -17.74
CA LYS A 184 -16.17 14.16 -18.35
C LYS A 184 -15.39 13.79 -19.61
N ASN A 185 -14.82 12.59 -19.66
CA ASN A 185 -14.02 12.12 -20.81
C ASN A 185 -14.87 11.56 -21.97
N LEU A 186 -16.19 11.42 -21.77
CA LEU A 186 -17.16 10.97 -22.79
C LEU A 186 -17.87 12.13 -23.51
N ARG A 187 -17.55 13.37 -23.17
CA ARG A 187 -18.09 14.60 -23.79
C ARG A 187 -16.99 15.32 -24.54
#